data_AF-A0A3B8LGJ7-F1
#
_entry.id   AF-A0A3B8LGJ7-F1
#
_cell.length_a   1.000
_cell.length_b   1.000
_cell.length_c   1.000
_cell.angle_alpha   90.00
_cell.angle_beta   90.00
_cell.angle_gamma   90.00
#
_symmetry.space_group_name_H-M   'P 1'
#
loop_
_entity.id
_entity.type
_entity.pdbx_description
1 polymer ?
#
loop_
_entity_poly.entity_id
_entity_poly.type
_entity_poly.pdbx_seq_one_letter_code
_entity_poly.pdbx_strand_id
1 'polypeptide(L)'
;MVEMTPRKRPKQKRSKMTVDAILTATTRILIEGGYDKLNTNYVAQVAGVSVGTLYQYFPNKESLVLAVFEEHAEEMLGLLRRASSDLRDVPLETAVRAYIQTMIEAHCVDPELHRTLIRQALHLGVHIHQHIQSEAIAIVRSYLELHKDTILPNNLDIAAFLLVTMVESATHNMVVEYPDMLKHGDVAEELACVVLRYLLPHSF
;
A
#
# COMPACT_ATOMS: atom_id res chain seq x y z
N MET A 1 -6.39 12.13 -23.01
CA MET A 1 -6.08 11.72 -21.63
C MET A 1 -7.39 11.69 -20.87
N VAL A 2 -7.78 10.54 -20.31
CA VAL A 2 -9.06 10.41 -19.57
C VAL A 2 -8.93 11.16 -18.24
N GLU A 3 -9.96 11.89 -17.83
CA GLU A 3 -9.98 12.62 -16.55
C GLU A 3 -10.10 11.61 -15.40
N MET A 4 -9.03 11.42 -14.62
CA MET A 4 -8.95 10.35 -13.60
C MET A 4 -9.21 10.83 -12.18
N THR A 5 -9.21 12.15 -11.94
CA THR A 5 -9.32 12.70 -10.59
C THR A 5 -10.79 12.90 -10.17
N PRO A 6 -11.14 12.64 -8.90
CA PRO A 6 -12.47 12.94 -8.38
C PRO A 6 -12.80 14.44 -8.54
N ARG A 7 -13.96 14.75 -9.11
CA ARG A 7 -14.34 16.13 -9.47
C ARG A 7 -14.70 17.01 -8.25
N LYS A 8 -15.05 16.39 -7.10
CA LYS A 8 -15.34 17.08 -5.84
C LYS A 8 -14.76 16.33 -4.65
N ARG A 9 -13.96 17.03 -3.83
CA ARG A 9 -13.61 16.56 -2.48
C ARG A 9 -14.78 16.84 -1.52
N PRO A 10 -15.35 15.83 -0.84
CA PRO A 10 -16.50 16.02 0.05
C PRO A 10 -16.11 16.87 1.27
N LYS A 11 -16.80 18.01 1.48
CA LYS A 11 -16.58 18.91 2.64
C LYS A 11 -17.60 18.75 3.77
N GLN A 12 -18.75 18.13 3.50
CA GLN A 12 -19.87 18.00 4.45
C GLN A 12 -20.06 16.52 4.85
N LYS A 13 -20.50 16.26 6.10
CA LYS A 13 -20.68 14.90 6.67
C LYS A 13 -21.47 13.98 5.74
N ARG A 14 -22.53 14.49 5.11
CA ARG A 14 -23.37 13.73 4.17
C ARG A 14 -22.60 13.36 2.88
N SER A 15 -21.81 14.27 2.32
CA SER A 15 -20.97 13.99 1.14
C SER A 15 -19.89 12.96 1.43
N LYS A 16 -19.32 12.96 2.65
CA LYS A 16 -18.33 11.96 3.06
C LYS A 16 -18.98 10.56 3.11
N MET A 17 -20.10 10.42 3.80
CA MET A 17 -20.85 9.16 3.85
C MET A 17 -21.23 8.62 2.46
N THR A 18 -21.58 9.51 1.51
CA THR A 18 -21.86 9.11 0.13
C THR A 18 -20.63 8.58 -0.59
N VAL A 19 -19.48 9.26 -0.45
CA VAL A 19 -18.22 8.79 -1.04
C VAL A 19 -17.80 7.46 -0.41
N ASP A 20 -17.83 7.35 0.91
CA ASP A 20 -17.50 6.12 1.64
C ASP A 20 -18.37 4.93 1.17
N ALA A 21 -19.68 5.16 0.95
CA ALA A 21 -20.59 4.13 0.43
C ALA A 21 -20.24 3.72 -1.02
N ILE A 22 -19.85 4.67 -1.88
CA ILE A 22 -19.43 4.40 -3.25
C ILE A 22 -18.11 3.61 -3.29
N LEU A 23 -17.13 3.98 -2.46
CA LEU A 23 -15.84 3.31 -2.37
C LEU A 23 -16.01 1.90 -1.80
N THR A 24 -16.79 1.73 -0.72
CA THR A 24 -17.13 0.42 -0.16
C THR A 24 -17.77 -0.50 -1.21
N ALA A 25 -18.71 0.01 -2.01
CA ALA A 25 -19.33 -0.77 -3.08
C ALA A 25 -18.33 -1.13 -4.18
N THR A 26 -17.46 -0.21 -4.54
CA THR A 26 -16.40 -0.43 -5.55
C THR A 26 -15.42 -1.51 -5.08
N THR A 27 -14.93 -1.41 -3.84
CA THR A 27 -14.04 -2.41 -3.22
C THR A 27 -14.66 -3.81 -3.26
N ARG A 28 -15.92 -3.96 -2.85
CA ARG A 28 -16.63 -5.24 -2.90
C ARG A 28 -16.70 -5.81 -4.32
N ILE A 29 -17.04 -4.99 -5.30
CA ILE A 29 -17.13 -5.42 -6.70
C ILE A 29 -15.75 -5.83 -7.25
N LEU A 30 -14.69 -5.12 -6.87
CA LEU A 30 -13.32 -5.46 -7.26
C LEU A 30 -12.89 -6.81 -6.66
N ILE A 31 -13.20 -7.09 -5.40
CA ILE A 31 -12.88 -8.37 -4.75
C ILE A 31 -13.67 -9.54 -5.37
N GLU A 32 -14.98 -9.39 -5.54
CA GLU A 32 -15.85 -10.48 -6.02
C GLU A 32 -15.77 -10.72 -7.53
N GLY A 33 -15.38 -9.70 -8.28
CA GLY A 33 -15.57 -9.64 -9.72
C GLY A 33 -14.37 -9.18 -10.53
N GLY A 34 -13.35 -8.64 -9.87
CA GLY A 34 -12.24 -7.97 -10.53
C GLY A 34 -12.67 -6.70 -11.29
N TYR A 35 -11.71 -6.13 -12.02
CA TYR A 35 -11.90 -4.91 -12.79
C TYR A 35 -12.94 -5.02 -13.91
N ASP A 36 -13.08 -6.20 -14.52
CA ASP A 36 -13.98 -6.40 -15.67
C ASP A 36 -15.46 -6.32 -15.30
N LYS A 37 -15.81 -6.71 -14.06
CA LYS A 37 -17.18 -6.55 -13.54
C LYS A 37 -17.45 -5.15 -13.00
N LEU A 38 -16.45 -4.28 -12.90
CA LEU A 38 -16.63 -2.92 -12.39
C LEU A 38 -17.33 -2.04 -13.42
N ASN A 39 -18.54 -1.61 -13.08
CA ASN A 39 -19.38 -0.72 -13.88
C ASN A 39 -19.98 0.38 -13.01
N THR A 40 -19.90 1.64 -13.43
CA THR A 40 -20.37 2.80 -12.65
C THR A 40 -21.85 2.71 -12.28
N ASN A 41 -22.71 2.22 -13.18
CA ASN A 41 -24.13 2.04 -12.87
C ASN A 41 -24.36 0.94 -11.82
N TYR A 42 -23.60 -0.15 -11.89
CA TYR A 42 -23.67 -1.23 -10.93
C TYR A 42 -23.14 -0.78 -9.56
N VAL A 43 -22.06 -0.01 -9.53
CA VAL A 43 -21.53 0.61 -8.31
C VAL A 43 -22.57 1.52 -7.67
N ALA A 44 -23.25 2.38 -8.45
CA ALA A 44 -24.31 3.25 -7.93
C ALA A 44 -25.45 2.44 -7.28
N GLN A 45 -25.86 1.35 -7.93
CA GLN A 45 -26.87 0.42 -7.41
C GLN A 45 -26.43 -0.22 -6.08
N VAL A 46 -25.22 -0.78 -6.02
CA VAL A 46 -24.69 -1.44 -4.81
C VAL A 46 -24.48 -0.44 -3.67
N ALA A 47 -24.04 0.78 -3.97
CA ALA A 47 -23.85 1.85 -3.00
C ALA A 47 -25.18 2.49 -2.52
N GLY A 48 -26.32 2.18 -3.15
CA GLY A 48 -27.61 2.78 -2.82
C GLY A 48 -27.69 4.28 -3.16
N VAL A 49 -26.97 4.73 -4.19
CA VAL A 49 -26.95 6.13 -4.65
C VAL A 49 -27.49 6.26 -6.06
N SER A 50 -27.91 7.47 -6.45
CA SER A 50 -28.30 7.70 -7.84
C SER A 50 -27.07 7.71 -8.76
N VAL A 51 -27.24 7.28 -10.01
CA VAL A 51 -26.19 7.35 -11.04
C VAL A 51 -25.65 8.78 -11.20
N GLY A 52 -26.55 9.77 -11.18
CA GLY A 52 -26.16 11.18 -11.21
C GLY A 52 -25.30 11.61 -10.02
N THR A 53 -25.58 11.09 -8.82
CA THR A 53 -24.75 11.33 -7.62
C THR A 53 -23.36 10.72 -7.79
N LEU A 54 -23.25 9.50 -8.31
CA LEU A 54 -21.95 8.88 -8.56
C LEU A 54 -21.11 9.73 -9.53
N TYR A 55 -21.69 10.11 -10.69
CA TYR A 55 -20.98 10.91 -11.69
C TYR A 55 -20.61 12.33 -11.23
N GLN A 56 -21.24 12.86 -10.17
CA GLN A 56 -20.79 14.11 -9.54
C GLN A 56 -19.44 13.98 -8.85
N TYR A 57 -19.08 12.79 -8.36
CA TYR A 57 -17.81 12.52 -7.69
C TYR A 57 -16.82 11.83 -8.62
N PHE A 58 -17.28 10.80 -9.35
CA PHE A 58 -16.45 9.88 -10.12
C PHE A 58 -16.90 9.86 -11.59
N PRO A 59 -16.18 10.53 -12.49
CA PRO A 59 -16.59 10.65 -13.90
C PRO A 59 -16.55 9.32 -14.67
N ASN A 60 -15.77 8.34 -14.21
CA ASN A 60 -15.56 7.06 -14.89
C ASN A 60 -15.10 5.98 -13.88
N LYS A 61 -14.99 4.73 -14.35
CA LYS A 61 -14.58 3.61 -13.50
C LYS A 61 -13.12 3.73 -13.07
N GLU A 62 -12.26 4.33 -13.88
CA GLU A 62 -10.84 4.57 -13.57
C GLU A 62 -10.70 5.48 -12.33
N SER A 63 -11.54 6.52 -12.22
CA SER A 63 -11.56 7.42 -11.06
C SER A 63 -12.06 6.73 -9.78
N LEU A 64 -12.91 5.70 -9.89
CA LEU A 64 -13.32 4.87 -8.75
C LEU A 64 -12.15 4.00 -8.28
N VAL A 65 -11.49 3.31 -9.22
CA VAL A 65 -10.34 2.45 -8.88
C VAL A 65 -9.19 3.26 -8.33
N LEU A 66 -8.92 4.45 -8.88
CA LEU A 66 -7.91 5.34 -8.33
C LEU A 66 -8.22 5.72 -6.88
N ALA A 67 -9.46 6.07 -6.57
CA ALA A 67 -9.83 6.46 -5.21
C ALA A 67 -9.75 5.28 -4.23
N VAL A 68 -10.14 4.07 -4.64
CA VAL A 68 -9.95 2.85 -3.83
C VAL A 68 -8.46 2.53 -3.67
N PHE A 69 -7.64 2.73 -4.70
CA PHE A 69 -6.19 2.57 -4.62
C PHE A 69 -5.59 3.54 -3.59
N GLU A 70 -5.94 4.82 -3.65
CA GLU A 70 -5.45 5.85 -2.73
C GLU A 70 -5.86 5.55 -1.27
N GLU A 71 -7.11 5.11 -1.06
CA GLU A 71 -7.60 4.70 0.27
C GLU A 71 -6.82 3.49 0.80
N HIS A 72 -6.71 2.43 0.00
CA HIS A 72 -5.95 1.21 0.35
C HIS A 72 -4.48 1.53 0.65
N ALA A 73 -3.86 2.40 -0.15
CA ALA A 73 -2.47 2.78 0.04
C ALA A 73 -2.25 3.64 1.29
N GLU A 74 -3.15 4.56 1.61
CA GLU A 74 -3.07 5.37 2.83
C GLU A 74 -3.29 4.50 4.09
N GLU A 75 -4.14 3.47 4.02
CA GLU A 75 -4.28 2.50 5.11
C GLU A 75 -2.99 1.74 5.37
N MET A 76 -2.34 1.22 4.31
CA MET A 76 -1.04 0.53 4.41
C MET A 76 0.06 1.46 4.93
N LEU A 77 0.20 2.67 4.36
CA LEU A 77 1.16 3.66 4.83
C LEU A 77 0.89 4.06 6.28
N GLY A 78 -0.37 4.16 6.69
CA GLY A 78 -0.75 4.42 8.07
C GLY A 78 -0.27 3.35 9.05
N LEU A 79 -0.32 2.06 8.65
CA LEU A 79 0.24 0.96 9.44
C LEU A 79 1.77 1.08 9.57
N LEU A 80 2.46 1.35 8.47
CA LEU A 80 3.91 1.51 8.46
C LEU A 80 4.38 2.72 9.29
N ARG A 81 3.69 3.87 9.17
CA ARG A 81 3.97 5.07 9.97
C ARG A 81 3.83 4.79 11.47
N ARG A 82 2.77 4.06 11.87
CA ARG A 82 2.57 3.65 13.26
C ARG A 82 3.69 2.72 13.73
N ALA A 83 3.99 1.67 12.97
CA ALA A 83 5.08 0.75 13.31
C ALA A 83 6.43 1.46 13.45
N SER A 84 6.80 2.37 12.54
CA SER A 84 8.04 3.15 12.67
C SER A 84 8.09 4.03 13.91
N SER A 85 6.94 4.59 14.34
CA SER A 85 6.85 5.37 15.57
C SER A 85 6.98 4.49 16.81
N ASP A 86 6.30 3.34 16.83
CA ASP A 86 6.26 2.44 17.98
C ASP A 86 7.61 1.72 18.18
N LEU A 87 8.35 1.49 17.10
CA LEU A 87 9.63 0.80 17.08
C LEU A 87 10.85 1.73 17.23
N ARG A 88 10.62 3.03 17.45
CA ARG A 88 11.68 4.05 17.49
C ARG A 88 12.79 3.75 18.50
N ASP A 89 12.41 3.32 19.70
CA ASP A 89 13.35 3.06 20.81
C ASP A 89 13.64 1.56 20.99
N VAL A 90 13.19 0.74 20.04
CA VAL A 90 13.39 -0.71 20.02
C VAL A 90 14.73 -1.05 19.38
N PRO A 91 15.47 -2.07 19.86
CA PRO A 91 16.70 -2.52 19.20
C PRO A 91 16.49 -2.81 17.71
N LEU A 92 17.43 -2.36 16.87
CA LEU A 92 17.30 -2.37 15.41
C LEU A 92 16.90 -3.74 14.85
N GLU A 93 17.48 -4.82 15.37
CA GLU A 93 17.14 -6.19 14.96
C GLU A 93 15.67 -6.52 15.17
N THR A 94 15.15 -6.22 16.36
CA THR A 94 13.74 -6.44 16.71
C THR A 94 12.84 -5.52 15.90
N ALA A 95 13.24 -4.26 15.68
CA ALA A 95 12.49 -3.30 14.91
C ALA A 95 12.38 -3.69 13.43
N VAL A 96 13.47 -4.12 12.79
CA VAL A 96 13.46 -4.59 11.38
C VAL A 96 12.50 -5.77 11.22
N ARG A 97 12.58 -6.75 12.11
CA ARG A 97 11.68 -7.93 12.09
C ARG A 97 10.22 -7.52 12.22
N ALA A 98 9.91 -6.70 13.22
CA ALA A 98 8.55 -6.22 13.45
C ALA A 98 8.01 -5.37 12.28
N TYR A 99 8.87 -4.55 11.67
CA TYR A 99 8.49 -3.72 10.53
C TYR A 99 8.20 -4.56 9.28
N ILE A 100 9.03 -5.56 8.98
CA ILE A 100 8.80 -6.49 7.87
C ILE A 100 7.52 -7.30 8.08
N GLN A 101 7.29 -7.78 9.31
CA GLN A 101 6.05 -8.47 9.66
C GLN A 101 4.83 -7.57 9.44
N THR A 102 4.88 -6.31 9.89
CA THR A 102 3.81 -5.32 9.67
C THR A 102 3.58 -5.08 8.18
N MET A 103 4.64 -4.99 7.37
CA MET A 103 4.54 -4.84 5.92
C MET A 103 3.80 -6.02 5.30
N ILE A 104 4.18 -7.25 5.63
CA ILE A 104 3.54 -8.45 5.11
C ILE A 104 2.06 -8.49 5.53
N GLU A 105 1.77 -8.25 6.81
CA GLU A 105 0.40 -8.24 7.33
C GLU A 105 -0.47 -7.20 6.63
N ALA A 106 0.04 -5.99 6.40
CA ALA A 106 -0.67 -4.93 5.68
C ALA A 106 -1.09 -5.35 4.26
N HIS A 107 -0.27 -6.19 3.60
CA HIS A 107 -0.54 -6.71 2.26
C HIS A 107 -1.46 -7.95 2.28
N CYS A 108 -1.56 -8.63 3.43
CA CYS A 108 -2.42 -9.80 3.62
C CYS A 108 -3.83 -9.47 4.13
N VAL A 109 -4.14 -8.23 4.51
CA VAL A 109 -5.49 -7.84 4.98
C VAL A 109 -6.56 -8.12 3.92
N ASP A 110 -6.30 -7.73 2.67
CA ASP A 110 -7.18 -8.02 1.54
C ASP A 110 -6.34 -8.30 0.27
N PRO A 111 -5.83 -9.53 0.12
CA PRO A 111 -4.86 -9.87 -0.92
C PRO A 111 -5.48 -9.82 -2.32
N GLU A 112 -6.79 -10.09 -2.46
CA GLU A 112 -7.49 -10.03 -3.74
C GLU A 112 -7.72 -8.59 -4.19
N LEU A 113 -8.09 -7.70 -3.25
CA LEU A 113 -8.15 -6.27 -3.53
C LEU A 113 -6.78 -5.75 -3.93
N HIS A 114 -5.76 -6.02 -3.11
CA HIS A 114 -4.39 -5.59 -3.35
C HIS A 114 -3.86 -6.05 -4.71
N ARG A 115 -4.05 -7.33 -5.05
CA ARG A 115 -3.72 -7.91 -6.36
C ARG A 115 -4.40 -7.17 -7.51
N THR A 116 -5.71 -6.94 -7.37
CA THR A 116 -6.49 -6.26 -8.40
C THR A 116 -5.98 -4.83 -8.61
N LEU A 117 -5.72 -4.11 -7.52
CA LEU A 117 -5.23 -2.74 -7.53
C LEU A 117 -3.83 -2.62 -8.16
N ILE A 118 -2.88 -3.51 -7.82
CA ILE A 118 -1.54 -3.51 -8.45
C ILE A 118 -1.63 -3.75 -9.95
N ARG A 119 -2.43 -4.72 -10.39
CA ARG A 119 -2.59 -5.00 -11.83
C ARG A 119 -3.14 -3.79 -12.58
N GLN A 120 -4.06 -3.05 -11.96
CA GLN A 120 -4.63 -1.84 -12.57
C GLN A 120 -3.74 -0.61 -12.43
N ALA A 121 -2.87 -0.52 -11.41
CA ALA A 121 -1.96 0.62 -11.23
C ALA A 121 -1.04 0.84 -12.44
N LEU A 122 -0.58 -0.24 -13.08
CA LEU A 122 0.20 -0.17 -14.33
C LEU A 122 -0.59 0.49 -15.49
N HIS A 123 -1.92 0.35 -15.49
CA HIS A 123 -2.81 0.90 -16.50
C HIS A 123 -3.28 2.33 -16.17
N LEU A 124 -3.43 2.65 -14.88
CA LEU A 124 -3.85 3.97 -14.38
C LEU A 124 -2.70 4.98 -14.31
N GLY A 125 -1.45 4.52 -14.35
CA GLY A 125 -0.26 5.35 -14.49
C GLY A 125 0.76 5.13 -13.37
N VAL A 126 2.04 5.04 -13.75
CA VAL A 126 3.17 4.72 -12.88
C VAL A 126 3.35 5.70 -11.71
N HIS A 127 2.91 6.96 -11.87
CA HIS A 127 3.08 8.01 -10.86
C HIS A 127 2.39 7.72 -9.52
N ILE A 128 1.29 6.97 -9.54
CA ILE A 128 0.54 6.65 -8.31
C ILE A 128 1.36 5.71 -7.43
N HIS A 129 1.91 4.65 -8.04
CA HIS A 129 2.83 3.73 -7.37
C HIS A 129 4.10 4.45 -6.88
N GLN A 130 4.64 5.38 -7.68
CA GLN A 130 5.83 6.16 -7.30
C GLN A 130 5.60 7.00 -6.04
N HIS A 131 4.40 7.57 -5.86
CA HIS A 131 4.11 8.40 -4.68
C HIS A 131 4.14 7.57 -3.39
N ILE A 132 3.47 6.41 -3.38
CA ILE A 132 3.42 5.52 -2.20
C ILE A 132 4.80 5.00 -1.83
N GLN A 133 5.57 4.57 -2.84
CA GLN A 133 6.94 4.13 -2.62
C GLN A 133 7.81 5.27 -2.08
N SER A 134 7.64 6.50 -2.56
CA SER A 134 8.38 7.67 -2.06
C SER A 134 8.08 7.96 -0.58
N GLU A 135 6.82 7.84 -0.16
CA GLU A 135 6.42 7.97 1.24
C GLU A 135 7.03 6.86 2.12
N ALA A 136 7.00 5.61 1.67
CA ALA A 136 7.63 4.50 2.38
C ALA A 136 9.15 4.68 2.51
N ILE A 137 9.82 5.14 1.45
CA ILE A 137 11.25 5.49 1.47
C ILE A 137 11.52 6.60 2.49
N ALA A 138 10.70 7.65 2.52
CA ALA A 138 10.87 8.76 3.47
C ALA A 138 10.74 8.29 4.93
N ILE A 139 9.80 7.40 5.22
CA ILE A 139 9.62 6.78 6.54
C ILE A 139 10.88 5.99 6.94
N VAL A 140 11.32 5.06 6.09
CA VAL A 140 12.50 4.22 6.38
C VAL A 140 13.76 5.05 6.48
N ARG A 141 13.98 6.02 5.59
CA ARG A 141 15.13 6.93 5.63
C ARG A 141 15.17 7.73 6.93
N SER A 142 14.03 8.22 7.40
CA SER A 142 13.93 8.95 8.67
C SER A 142 14.27 8.05 9.86
N TYR A 143 13.86 6.78 9.82
CA TYR A 143 14.24 5.79 10.83
C TYR A 143 15.75 5.51 10.79
N LEU A 144 16.34 5.28 9.61
CA LEU A 144 17.77 5.03 9.47
C LEU A 144 18.62 6.21 9.97
N GLU A 145 18.19 7.46 9.75
CA GLU A 145 18.90 8.65 10.26
C GLU A 145 19.00 8.65 11.79
N LEU A 146 17.98 8.16 12.50
CA LEU A 146 18.00 8.04 13.96
C LEU A 146 19.03 7.00 14.44
N HIS A 147 19.33 6.00 13.61
CA HIS A 147 20.22 4.89 13.94
C HIS A 147 21.56 4.94 13.19
N LYS A 148 21.89 6.07 12.55
CA LYS A 148 23.05 6.20 11.64
C LYS A 148 24.39 5.81 12.26
N ASP A 149 24.57 6.00 13.56
CA ASP A 149 25.80 5.68 14.29
C ASP A 149 25.96 4.18 14.57
N THR A 150 24.92 3.39 14.31
CA THR A 150 24.86 1.94 14.59
C THR A 150 24.73 1.09 13.32
N ILE A 151 24.60 1.71 12.15
CA ILE A 151 24.43 1.05 10.86
C ILE A 151 25.60 1.31 9.92
N LEU A 152 25.82 0.41 8.96
CA LEU A 152 26.88 0.48 7.96
C LEU A 152 26.67 1.50 6.83
N PRO A 153 25.46 1.67 6.24
CA PRO A 153 25.34 2.47 5.02
C PRO A 153 25.61 3.96 5.24
N ASN A 154 26.52 4.52 4.45
CA ASN A 154 26.84 5.96 4.49
C ASN A 154 25.84 6.82 3.69
N ASN A 155 25.19 6.24 2.69
CA ASN A 155 24.18 6.93 1.88
C ASN A 155 22.78 6.39 2.23
N LEU A 156 22.11 7.08 3.15
CA LEU A 156 20.82 6.66 3.68
C LEU A 156 19.69 6.73 2.65
N ASP A 157 19.81 7.61 1.64
CA ASP A 157 18.81 7.72 0.58
C ASP A 157 18.84 6.48 -0.32
N ILE A 158 20.04 6.02 -0.71
CA ILE A 158 20.20 4.77 -1.48
C ILE A 158 19.81 3.56 -0.61
N ALA A 159 20.23 3.53 0.66
CA ALA A 159 19.90 2.45 1.57
C ALA A 159 18.37 2.29 1.72
N ALA A 160 17.65 3.38 2.02
CA ALA A 160 16.20 3.36 2.15
C ALA A 160 15.51 2.94 0.84
N PHE A 161 15.96 3.48 -0.31
CA PHE A 161 15.44 3.07 -1.61
C PHE A 161 15.59 1.57 -1.86
N LEU A 162 16.79 1.00 -1.63
CA LEU A 162 17.04 -0.42 -1.86
C LEU A 162 16.23 -1.31 -0.91
N LEU A 163 16.20 -0.96 0.38
CA LEU A 163 15.48 -1.74 1.39
C LEU A 163 13.98 -1.76 1.12
N VAL A 164 13.38 -0.60 0.85
CA VAL A 164 11.95 -0.51 0.52
C VAL A 164 11.66 -1.26 -0.77
N THR A 165 12.42 -1.02 -1.84
CA THR A 165 12.19 -1.66 -3.14
C THR A 165 12.26 -3.18 -3.04
N MET A 166 13.27 -3.71 -2.34
CA MET A 166 13.47 -5.15 -2.17
C MET A 166 12.33 -5.79 -1.36
N VAL A 167 11.99 -5.22 -0.20
CA VAL A 167 10.95 -5.77 0.68
C VAL A 167 9.57 -5.65 0.03
N GLU A 168 9.25 -4.51 -0.58
CA GLU A 168 7.99 -4.28 -1.30
C GLU A 168 7.85 -5.23 -2.47
N SER A 169 8.88 -5.37 -3.32
CA SER A 169 8.85 -6.27 -4.48
C SER A 169 8.71 -7.74 -4.08
N ALA A 170 9.42 -8.16 -3.03
CA ALA A 170 9.30 -9.53 -2.51
C ALA A 170 7.89 -9.77 -1.96
N THR A 171 7.38 -8.85 -1.16
CA THR A 171 6.03 -8.96 -0.55
C THR A 171 4.94 -9.00 -1.63
N HIS A 172 4.97 -8.09 -2.60
CA HIS A 172 4.02 -8.09 -3.73
C HIS A 172 4.04 -9.42 -4.50
N ASN A 173 5.22 -9.88 -4.90
CA ASN A 173 5.34 -11.15 -5.63
C ASN A 173 4.84 -12.34 -4.80
N MET A 174 5.11 -12.36 -3.51
CA MET A 174 4.71 -13.48 -2.65
C MET A 174 3.22 -13.49 -2.35
N VAL A 175 2.61 -12.33 -2.05
CA VAL A 175 1.17 -12.22 -1.80
C VAL A 175 0.37 -12.56 -3.05
N VAL A 176 0.86 -12.15 -4.23
CA VAL A 176 0.10 -12.23 -5.48
C VAL A 176 0.36 -13.52 -6.27
N GLU A 177 1.62 -13.95 -6.38
CA GLU A 177 2.03 -15.06 -7.25
C GLU A 177 2.39 -16.33 -6.47
N TYR A 178 2.80 -16.22 -5.21
CA TYR A 178 3.26 -17.36 -4.39
C TYR A 178 2.65 -17.42 -2.98
N PRO A 179 1.32 -17.36 -2.82
CA PRO A 179 0.67 -17.26 -1.51
C PRO A 179 0.94 -18.45 -0.58
N ASP A 180 1.27 -19.62 -1.13
CA ASP A 180 1.62 -20.79 -0.33
C ASP A 180 3.01 -20.65 0.32
N MET A 181 3.94 -19.90 -0.29
CA MET A 181 5.26 -19.64 0.31
C MET A 181 5.15 -18.74 1.54
N LEU A 182 4.21 -17.80 1.56
CA LEU A 182 3.89 -16.97 2.73
C LEU A 182 3.33 -17.78 3.91
N LYS A 183 2.55 -18.83 3.63
CA LYS A 183 1.91 -19.65 4.67
C LYS A 183 2.86 -20.64 5.34
N HIS A 184 3.88 -21.10 4.62
CA HIS A 184 4.72 -22.24 5.04
C HIS A 184 6.20 -21.89 5.22
N GLY A 185 6.65 -20.72 4.76
CA GLY A 185 8.02 -20.26 4.90
C GLY A 185 8.13 -19.10 5.87
N ASP A 186 9.26 -18.99 6.56
CA ASP A 186 9.57 -17.83 7.41
C ASP A 186 10.11 -16.68 6.53
N VAL A 187 9.25 -16.22 5.60
CA VAL A 187 9.57 -15.16 4.63
C VAL A 187 10.01 -13.88 5.34
N ALA A 188 9.32 -13.56 6.44
CA ALA A 188 9.65 -12.41 7.27
C ALA A 188 11.07 -12.51 7.83
N GLU A 189 11.46 -13.70 8.31
CA GLU A 189 12.81 -13.97 8.82
C GLU A 189 13.88 -13.87 7.72
N GLU A 190 13.63 -14.44 6.55
CA GLU A 190 14.57 -14.37 5.42
C GLU A 190 14.78 -12.92 4.94
N LEU A 191 13.70 -12.16 4.79
CA LEU A 191 13.78 -10.73 4.46
C LEU A 191 14.50 -9.95 5.55
N ALA A 192 14.19 -10.20 6.82
CA ALA A 192 14.86 -9.55 7.95
C ALA A 192 16.36 -9.87 7.97
N CYS A 193 16.75 -11.12 7.71
CA CYS A 193 18.16 -11.51 7.60
C CYS A 193 18.88 -10.73 6.50
N VAL A 194 18.28 -10.57 5.31
CA VAL A 194 18.89 -9.80 4.22
C VAL A 194 19.03 -8.32 4.60
N VAL A 195 17.98 -7.72 5.18
CA VAL A 195 18.01 -6.31 5.63
C VAL A 195 19.04 -6.09 6.72
N LEU A 196 19.06 -6.94 7.75
CA LEU A 196 20.02 -6.82 8.86
C LEU A 196 21.46 -7.05 8.38
N ARG A 197 21.67 -7.96 7.42
CA ARG A 197 22.99 -8.13 6.80
C ARG A 197 23.43 -6.91 6.00
N TYR A 198 22.51 -6.18 5.41
CA TYR A 198 22.87 -4.92 4.75
C TYR A 198 23.17 -3.80 5.76
N LEU A 199 22.45 -3.77 6.90
CA LEU A 199 22.53 -2.68 7.87
C LEU A 199 23.64 -2.83 8.92
N LEU A 200 23.95 -4.04 9.37
CA LEU A 200 24.83 -4.26 10.53
C LEU A 200 26.24 -4.70 10.15
N PRO A 201 27.27 -4.31 10.93
CA PRO A 201 28.63 -4.82 10.77
C PRO A 201 28.68 -6.33 10.98
N HIS A 202 29.31 -7.04 10.04
CA HIS A 202 29.57 -8.48 10.17
C HIS A 202 30.93 -8.72 10.81
N SER A 203 30.96 -9.58 11.82
CA SER A 203 32.20 -10.23 12.23
C SER A 203 32.52 -11.31 11.17
N PHE A 204 33.66 -11.18 10.50
CA PHE A 204 34.19 -12.19 9.59
C PHE A 204 34.59 -13.47 10.34
#